data_AF-A0A427YGG6-F1
#
_entry.id   AF-A0A427YGG6-F1
#
_cell.length_a   1.000
_cell.length_b   1.000
_cell.length_c   1.000
_cell.angle_alpha   90.00
_cell.angle_beta   90.00
_cell.angle_gamma   90.00
#
_symmetry.space_group_name_H-M   'P 1'
#
loop_
_entity.id
_entity.type
_entity.pdbx_description
1 polymer ?
#
loop_
_entity_poly.entity_id
_entity_poly.type
_entity_poly.pdbx_seq_one_letter_code
_entity_poly.pdbx_strand_id
1 'polypeptide(L)'
;MALPPSPPRTPPPSDDPTVPLSPLTPISPWPPVPSSTAAETSELPSAKEIYGFLGVLLTYFSFGLYLSWAILPSGWIDRIGWTWYPSREWALIVPCYLMLIVLLTYWSYSALVALRTPPFDSPQLITDIHANIPSRRAESDPYYWKFADRHAIPEAVDLPIDLVNRVLYPPRQRHRNR
;
A
#
# COMPACT_ATOMS: atom_id res chain seq x y z
N MET A 1 4.35 -28.77 27.60
CA MET A 1 4.43 -27.30 27.49
C MET A 1 5.91 -26.94 27.62
N ALA A 2 6.62 -26.83 26.49
CA ALA A 2 8.06 -26.59 26.46
C ALA A 2 8.31 -25.09 26.18
N LEU A 3 9.18 -24.45 26.96
CA LEU A 3 9.54 -23.05 26.81
C LEU A 3 10.41 -22.84 25.56
N PRO A 4 10.25 -21.73 24.83
CA PRO A 4 11.12 -21.41 23.69
C PRO A 4 12.56 -21.13 24.16
N PRO A 5 13.58 -21.42 23.32
CA PRO A 5 14.98 -21.16 23.65
C PRO A 5 15.23 -19.66 23.84
N SER A 6 16.02 -19.31 24.85
CA SER A 6 16.39 -17.92 25.15
C SER A 6 17.19 -17.31 23.99
N PRO A 7 16.94 -16.03 23.63
CA PRO A 7 17.69 -15.35 22.59
C PRO A 7 19.18 -15.25 22.95
N PRO A 8 20.08 -15.23 21.94
CA PRO A 8 21.50 -15.06 22.17
C PRO A 8 21.76 -13.75 22.92
N ARG A 9 22.45 -13.83 24.06
CA ARG A 9 22.87 -12.64 24.82
C ARG A 9 23.83 -11.82 23.96
N THR A 10 23.48 -10.56 23.74
CA THR A 10 24.38 -9.53 23.21
C THR A 10 25.63 -9.41 24.09
N PRO A 11 26.84 -9.36 23.53
CA PRO A 11 27.98 -8.82 24.26
C PRO A 11 27.71 -7.33 24.56
N PRO A 12 28.15 -6.81 25.72
CA PRO A 12 27.99 -5.40 26.03
C PRO A 12 28.73 -4.54 25.01
N PRO A 13 28.24 -3.31 24.73
CA PRO A 13 28.93 -2.37 23.85
C PRO A 13 30.35 -2.11 24.40
N SER A 14 31.32 -2.09 23.50
CA SER A 14 32.70 -1.76 23.85
C SER A 14 32.81 -0.24 24.03
N ASP A 15 32.88 0.23 25.28
CA ASP A 15 32.99 1.66 25.64
C ASP A 15 34.38 2.27 25.36
N ASP A 16 35.18 1.67 24.46
CA ASP A 16 36.54 2.13 24.19
C ASP A 16 36.54 3.18 23.06
N PRO A 17 36.81 4.47 23.36
CA PRO A 17 36.71 5.57 22.40
C PRO A 17 37.83 5.57 21.34
N THR A 18 38.77 4.61 21.41
CA THR A 18 39.95 4.55 20.53
C THR A 18 39.85 3.54 19.40
N VAL A 19 38.77 2.75 19.34
CA VAL A 19 38.59 1.77 18.26
C VAL A 19 38.06 2.47 17.00
N PRO A 20 38.81 2.50 15.89
CA PRO A 20 38.30 3.05 14.64
C PRO A 20 37.12 2.20 14.18
N LEU A 21 35.95 2.84 14.04
CA LEU A 21 34.75 2.25 13.46
C LEU A 21 35.06 1.81 12.03
N SER A 22 35.34 0.53 11.83
CA SER A 22 35.55 -0.02 10.50
C SER A 22 34.22 0.09 9.73
N PRO A 23 34.23 0.55 8.47
CA PRO A 23 33.03 0.57 7.62
C PRO A 23 32.45 -0.84 7.38
N LEU A 24 33.19 -1.90 7.74
CA LEU A 24 32.78 -3.30 7.66
C LEU A 24 32.07 -3.81 8.93
N THR A 25 31.97 -2.99 9.99
CA THR A 25 31.23 -3.31 11.21
C THR A 25 30.04 -2.37 11.35
N PRO A 26 28.93 -2.59 10.61
CA PRO A 26 27.73 -1.78 10.78
C PRO A 26 27.15 -1.97 12.20
N ILE A 27 26.78 -0.86 12.84
CA ILE A 27 26.10 -0.83 14.15
C ILE A 27 24.72 -1.51 14.10
N SER A 28 24.09 -1.57 12.93
CA SER A 28 22.81 -2.26 12.74
C SER A 28 23.04 -3.72 12.29
N PRO A 29 22.43 -4.72 12.94
CA PRO A 29 22.39 -6.07 12.42
C PRO A 29 21.71 -6.04 11.05
N TRP A 30 22.44 -6.41 10.01
CA TRP A 30 21.83 -6.69 8.72
C TRP A 30 20.76 -7.78 8.93
N PRO A 31 19.55 -7.68 8.34
CA PRO A 31 18.60 -8.77 8.41
C PRO A 31 19.31 -10.05 7.93
N PRO A 32 19.17 -11.19 8.63
CA PRO A 32 19.82 -12.41 8.19
C PRO A 32 19.39 -12.65 6.75
N VAL A 33 20.38 -12.75 5.85
CA VAL A 33 20.12 -13.16 4.47
C VAL A 33 19.36 -14.48 4.60
N PRO A 34 18.14 -14.62 4.05
CA PRO A 34 17.46 -15.89 4.11
C PRO A 34 18.42 -16.92 3.54
N SER A 35 18.85 -17.87 4.38
CA SER A 35 19.76 -18.93 3.96
C SER A 35 19.15 -19.52 2.70
N SER A 36 19.91 -19.58 1.59
CA SER A 36 19.42 -20.21 0.37
C SER A 36 18.92 -21.65 0.65
N THR A 37 19.43 -22.27 1.70
CA THR A 37 18.98 -23.56 2.26
C THR A 37 17.53 -23.58 2.76
N ALA A 38 16.95 -22.46 3.19
CA ALA A 38 15.52 -22.38 3.53
C ALA A 38 14.63 -22.22 2.28
N ALA A 39 15.22 -21.84 1.13
CA ALA A 39 14.56 -21.78 -0.16
C ALA A 39 14.85 -23.01 -1.05
N GLU A 40 15.85 -23.82 -0.70
CA GLU A 40 16.26 -25.05 -1.40
C GLU A 40 15.88 -26.29 -0.58
N THR A 41 14.60 -26.64 -0.50
CA THR A 41 14.13 -28.04 -0.24
C THR A 41 12.60 -28.12 -0.32
N SER A 42 12.06 -27.78 -1.49
CA SER A 42 10.86 -28.48 -1.97
C SER A 42 10.90 -28.47 -3.49
N GLU A 43 11.35 -29.56 -4.10
CA GLU A 43 11.12 -29.83 -5.53
C GLU A 43 9.61 -29.92 -5.86
N LEU A 44 8.76 -29.93 -4.83
CA LEU A 44 7.32 -29.89 -4.93
C LEU A 44 6.81 -28.43 -4.93
N PRO A 45 5.84 -28.09 -5.80
CA PRO A 45 5.23 -26.77 -5.82
C PRO A 45 4.66 -26.39 -4.46
N SER A 46 4.75 -25.10 -4.11
CA SER A 46 4.14 -24.60 -2.89
C SER A 46 2.62 -24.82 -2.95
N ALA A 47 1.96 -25.09 -1.81
CA ALA A 47 0.51 -25.28 -1.77
C ALA A 47 -0.25 -24.11 -2.42
N LYS A 48 0.25 -22.88 -2.28
CA LYS A 48 -0.33 -21.67 -2.90
C LYS A 48 -0.29 -21.72 -4.43
N GLU A 49 0.78 -22.26 -5.02
CA GLU A 49 0.96 -22.39 -6.46
C GLU A 49 -0.01 -23.43 -7.03
N ILE A 50 -0.20 -24.54 -6.31
CA ILE A 50 -1.15 -25.60 -6.68
C ILE A 50 -2.59 -25.06 -6.66
N TYR A 51 -2.99 -24.34 -5.60
CA TYR A 51 -4.33 -23.75 -5.54
C TYR A 51 -4.53 -22.65 -6.58
N GLY A 52 -3.51 -21.84 -6.86
CA GLY A 52 -3.55 -20.84 -7.94
C GLY A 52 -3.76 -21.50 -9.30
N PHE A 53 -2.99 -22.55 -9.59
CA PHE A 53 -3.11 -23.33 -10.83
C PHE A 53 -4.49 -23.99 -10.96
N LEU A 54 -4.96 -24.68 -9.92
CA LEU A 54 -6.28 -25.31 -9.89
C LEU A 54 -7.39 -24.27 -10.06
N GLY A 55 -7.27 -23.11 -9.41
CA GLY A 55 -8.23 -22.01 -9.53
C GLY A 55 -8.32 -21.51 -10.98
N VAL A 56 -7.18 -21.30 -11.63
CA VAL A 56 -7.14 -20.87 -13.05
C VAL A 56 -7.70 -21.96 -13.96
N LEU A 57 -7.30 -23.22 -13.78
CA LEU A 57 -7.78 -24.34 -14.58
C LEU A 57 -9.29 -24.51 -14.46
N LEU A 58 -9.81 -24.49 -13.23
CA LEU A 58 -11.25 -24.58 -12.95
C LEU A 58 -12.00 -23.39 -13.56
N THR A 59 -11.45 -22.18 -13.45
CA THR A 59 -12.07 -20.97 -14.02
C THR A 59 -12.19 -21.08 -15.54
N TYR A 60 -11.11 -21.48 -16.24
CA TYR A 60 -11.16 -21.66 -17.69
C TYR A 60 -12.10 -22.80 -18.11
N PHE A 61 -12.09 -23.91 -17.37
CA PHE A 61 -12.99 -25.04 -17.62
C PHE A 61 -14.46 -24.64 -17.46
N SER A 62 -14.80 -24.02 -16.33
CA SER A 62 -16.15 -23.50 -16.07
C SER A 62 -16.56 -22.42 -17.08
N PHE A 63 -15.64 -21.56 -17.49
CA PHE A 63 -15.89 -20.55 -18.52
C PHE A 63 -16.17 -21.19 -19.89
N GLY A 64 -15.40 -22.21 -20.28
CA GLY A 64 -15.65 -22.97 -21.51
C GLY A 64 -17.00 -23.69 -21.48
N LEU A 65 -17.36 -24.28 -20.34
CA LEU A 65 -18.68 -24.90 -20.14
C LEU A 65 -19.81 -23.86 -20.24
N TYR A 66 -19.63 -22.69 -19.62
CA TYR A 66 -20.57 -21.57 -19.68
C TYR A 66 -20.77 -21.08 -21.11
N LEU A 67 -19.69 -20.89 -21.87
CA LEU A 67 -19.75 -20.43 -23.25
C LEU A 67 -20.43 -21.47 -24.16
N SER A 68 -20.10 -22.75 -23.94
CA SER A 68 -20.72 -23.86 -24.65
C SER A 68 -22.23 -23.88 -24.38
N TRP A 69 -22.64 -23.79 -23.11
CA TRP A 69 -24.05 -23.71 -22.72
C TRP A 69 -24.77 -22.47 -23.31
N ALA A 70 -24.11 -21.31 -23.33
CA ALA A 70 -24.69 -20.05 -23.81
C ALA A 70 -24.90 -20.03 -25.34
N ILE A 71 -23.98 -20.64 -26.11
CA ILE A 71 -23.97 -20.54 -27.57
C ILE A 71 -24.65 -21.75 -28.24
N LEU A 72 -24.58 -22.96 -27.67
CA LEU A 72 -25.09 -24.16 -28.33
C LEU A 72 -26.63 -24.12 -28.53
N PRO A 73 -27.15 -24.58 -29.69
CA PRO A 73 -28.60 -24.73 -29.91
C PRO A 73 -29.22 -25.77 -28.95
N SER A 74 -30.50 -25.59 -28.59
CA SER A 74 -31.19 -26.43 -27.58
C SER A 74 -31.15 -27.92 -27.93
N GLY A 75 -31.36 -28.25 -29.20
CA GLY A 75 -31.34 -29.64 -29.67
C GLY A 75 -30.02 -30.38 -29.49
N TRP A 76 -28.89 -29.70 -29.26
CA TRP A 76 -27.62 -30.35 -28.91
C TRP A 76 -27.53 -30.67 -27.42
N ILE A 77 -28.02 -29.76 -26.58
CA ILE A 77 -28.05 -29.90 -25.11
C ILE A 77 -29.03 -31.02 -24.72
N ASP A 78 -30.18 -31.08 -25.40
CA ASP A 78 -31.19 -32.11 -25.16
C ASP A 78 -30.67 -33.52 -25.53
N ARG A 79 -29.83 -33.64 -26.56
CA ARG A 79 -29.17 -34.91 -26.94
C ARG A 79 -28.12 -35.38 -25.94
N ILE A 80 -27.49 -34.45 -25.23
CA ILE A 80 -26.55 -34.73 -24.13
C ILE A 80 -27.30 -35.21 -22.87
N GLY A 81 -28.64 -35.14 -22.86
CA GLY A 81 -29.49 -35.59 -21.76
C GLY A 81 -29.67 -34.55 -20.66
N TRP A 82 -29.29 -33.28 -20.91
CA TRP A 82 -29.40 -32.21 -19.93
C TRP A 82 -30.79 -31.57 -20.01
N THR A 83 -31.75 -32.15 -19.29
CA THR A 83 -33.18 -31.78 -19.37
C THR A 83 -33.55 -30.57 -18.51
N TRP A 84 -32.71 -30.17 -17.56
CA TRP A 84 -32.94 -29.01 -16.70
C TRP A 84 -31.73 -28.08 -16.70
N TYR A 85 -31.89 -26.91 -17.32
CA TYR A 85 -30.92 -25.81 -17.32
C TYR A 85 -31.67 -24.46 -17.15
N PRO A 86 -31.04 -23.43 -16.56
CA PRO A 86 -31.67 -22.12 -16.38
C PRO A 86 -31.99 -21.47 -17.74
N SER A 87 -32.88 -20.47 -17.76
CA SER A 87 -33.21 -19.77 -19.01
C SER A 87 -31.96 -19.17 -19.67
N ARG A 88 -31.90 -19.17 -21.00
CA ARG A 88 -30.73 -18.67 -21.75
C ARG A 88 -30.45 -17.19 -21.51
N GLU A 89 -31.43 -16.44 -21.01
CA GLU A 89 -31.31 -15.03 -20.65
C GLU A 89 -30.21 -14.79 -19.60
N TRP A 90 -29.95 -15.78 -18.73
CA TRP A 90 -28.86 -15.71 -17.76
C TRP A 90 -27.48 -15.57 -18.41
N ALA A 91 -27.30 -16.02 -19.66
CA ALA A 91 -26.06 -15.81 -20.40
C ALA A 91 -25.77 -14.32 -20.67
N LEU A 92 -26.79 -13.48 -20.70
CA LEU A 92 -26.63 -12.03 -20.89
C LEU A 92 -26.70 -11.28 -19.55
N ILE A 93 -27.55 -11.73 -18.63
CA ILE A 93 -27.71 -11.10 -17.31
C ILE A 93 -26.41 -11.19 -16.52
N VAL A 94 -25.74 -12.35 -16.49
CA VAL A 94 -24.49 -12.55 -15.72
C VAL A 94 -23.38 -11.54 -16.09
N PRO A 95 -22.96 -11.41 -17.36
CA PRO A 95 -21.90 -10.45 -17.72
C PRO A 95 -22.34 -8.99 -17.50
N CYS A 96 -23.62 -8.66 -17.71
CA CYS A 96 -24.15 -7.32 -17.46
C CYS A 96 -24.07 -6.97 -15.96
N TYR A 97 -24.47 -7.88 -15.08
CA TYR A 97 -24.37 -7.69 -13.63
C TYR A 97 -22.92 -7.64 -13.15
N LEU A 98 -22.02 -8.45 -13.75
CA LEU A 98 -20.60 -8.40 -13.43
C LEU A 98 -20.02 -7.00 -13.71
N MET A 99 -20.35 -6.41 -14.87
CA MET A 99 -19.93 -5.04 -15.20
C MET A 99 -20.49 -4.01 -14.23
N LEU A 100 -21.76 -4.14 -13.84
CA LEU A 100 -22.37 -3.27 -12.83
C LEU A 100 -21.67 -3.38 -11.47
N ILE A 101 -21.35 -4.60 -11.01
CA ILE A 101 -20.65 -4.83 -9.74
C ILE A 101 -19.25 -4.20 -9.77
N VAL A 102 -18.50 -4.37 -10.87
CA VAL A 102 -17.17 -3.75 -11.04
C VAL A 102 -17.30 -2.24 -10.96
N LEU A 103 -18.22 -1.65 -11.72
CA LEU A 103 -18.43 -0.20 -11.73
C LEU A 103 -18.82 0.30 -10.33
N LEU A 104 -19.81 -0.34 -9.70
CA LEU A 104 -20.27 -0.01 -8.35
C LEU A 104 -19.14 -0.10 -7.32
N THR A 105 -18.25 -1.09 -7.45
CA THR A 105 -17.08 -1.25 -6.57
C THR A 105 -16.13 -0.05 -6.70
N TYR A 106 -15.84 0.40 -7.92
CA TYR A 106 -15.00 1.60 -8.13
C TYR A 106 -15.66 2.88 -7.59
N TRP A 107 -16.95 3.09 -7.84
CA TRP A 107 -17.67 4.24 -7.30
C TRP A 107 -17.71 4.21 -5.77
N SER A 108 -18.01 3.06 -5.19
CA SER A 108 -18.07 2.89 -3.72
C SER A 108 -16.69 3.11 -3.09
N TYR A 109 -15.64 2.58 -3.70
CA TYR A 109 -14.27 2.82 -3.26
C TYR A 109 -13.90 4.30 -3.36
N SER A 110 -14.23 4.96 -4.47
CA SER A 110 -13.97 6.39 -4.66
C SER A 110 -14.71 7.24 -3.62
N ALA A 111 -15.97 6.91 -3.33
CA ALA A 111 -16.74 7.54 -2.28
C ALA A 111 -16.11 7.30 -0.89
N LEU A 112 -15.64 6.09 -0.61
CA LEU A 112 -14.99 5.76 0.65
C LEU A 112 -13.66 6.49 0.82
N VAL A 113 -12.86 6.59 -0.25
CA VAL A 113 -11.63 7.40 -0.26
C VAL A 113 -11.99 8.85 0.02
N ALA A 114 -12.94 9.43 -0.72
CA ALA A 114 -13.36 10.82 -0.52
C ALA A 114 -13.89 11.09 0.90
N LEU A 115 -14.60 10.14 1.52
CA LEU A 115 -15.05 10.22 2.92
C LEU A 115 -13.91 10.16 3.93
N ARG A 116 -12.79 9.52 3.58
CA ARG A 116 -11.62 9.35 4.46
C ARG A 116 -10.54 10.39 4.21
N THR A 117 -10.57 11.08 3.06
CA THR A 117 -9.61 12.13 2.75
C THR A 117 -9.87 13.36 3.63
N PRO A 118 -8.83 13.91 4.31
CA PRO A 118 -8.95 15.16 5.06
C PRO A 118 -9.30 16.34 4.12
N PRO A 119 -9.82 17.47 4.64
CA PRO A 119 -10.11 18.64 3.83
C PRO A 119 -8.86 19.11 3.07
N PHE A 120 -9.03 19.69 1.88
CA PHE A 120 -7.94 20.10 1.00
C PHE A 120 -6.96 21.11 1.62
N ASP A 121 -7.41 21.85 2.65
CA ASP A 121 -6.58 22.80 3.38
C ASP A 121 -5.73 22.15 4.50
N SER A 122 -5.90 20.84 4.75
CA SER A 122 -5.16 20.13 5.79
C SER A 122 -3.75 19.77 5.32
N PRO A 123 -2.70 20.08 6.11
CA PRO A 123 -1.32 19.66 5.79
C PRO A 123 -1.18 18.13 5.75
N GLN A 124 -2.10 17.39 6.40
CA GLN A 124 -2.15 15.94 6.41
C GLN A 124 -2.29 15.30 5.02
N LEU A 125 -2.68 16.08 4.00
CA LEU A 125 -2.75 15.60 2.62
C LEU A 125 -1.34 15.43 1.99
N ILE A 126 -0.33 16.14 2.52
CA ILE A 126 1.04 16.20 2.00
C ILE A 126 2.04 15.58 2.99
N THR A 127 1.67 15.51 4.27
CA THR A 127 2.55 15.06 5.37
C THR A 127 2.15 13.68 5.85
N ASP A 128 3.12 12.80 6.08
CA ASP A 128 2.91 11.47 6.65
C ASP A 128 3.27 11.43 8.15
N ILE A 129 3.33 10.22 8.72
CA ILE A 129 3.69 10.01 10.13
C ILE A 129 5.18 10.25 10.44
N HIS A 130 6.02 10.33 9.40
CA HIS A 130 7.47 10.48 9.53
C HIS A 130 7.92 11.92 9.23
N ALA A 131 7.03 12.78 8.72
CA ALA A 131 7.29 14.19 8.50
C ALA A 131 7.65 14.89 9.82
N ASN A 132 8.87 15.44 9.89
CA ASN A 132 9.38 16.13 11.07
C ASN A 132 9.01 17.62 11.03
N ILE A 133 7.72 17.92 11.03
CA ILE A 133 7.23 19.30 10.93
C ILE A 133 6.84 19.79 12.33
N PRO A 134 7.38 20.93 12.78
CA PRO A 134 7.04 21.48 14.08
C PRO A 134 5.55 21.81 14.13
N SER A 135 4.83 21.12 15.03
CA SER A 135 3.39 21.25 15.14
C SER A 135 2.99 22.68 15.57
N ARG A 136 2.02 23.28 14.88
CA ARG A 136 1.43 24.61 15.20
C ARG A 136 0.71 24.66 16.57
N ARG A 137 0.73 23.56 17.33
CA ARG A 137 -0.09 23.37 18.52
C ARG A 137 0.54 23.95 19.79
N ALA A 138 1.82 24.30 19.75
CA ALA A 138 2.53 24.93 20.86
C ALA A 138 2.83 26.40 20.52
N GLU A 139 2.14 27.29 21.23
CA GLU A 139 2.38 28.74 21.33
C GLU A 139 1.97 29.62 20.12
N SER A 140 1.64 30.87 20.46
CA SER A 140 1.20 31.95 19.57
C SER A 140 2.22 32.33 18.49
N ASP A 141 3.47 31.92 18.68
CA ASP A 141 4.61 32.28 17.84
C ASP A 141 5.06 31.06 17.01
N PRO A 142 4.95 31.10 15.68
CA PRO A 142 5.57 30.16 14.76
C PRO A 142 6.98 29.75 15.18
N TYR A 143 7.15 28.44 15.37
CA TYR A 143 8.37 27.76 15.82
C TYR A 143 9.67 28.33 15.23
N TYR A 144 9.67 28.67 13.93
CA TYR A 144 10.83 29.20 13.22
C TYR A 144 11.37 30.54 13.76
N TRP A 145 10.55 31.33 14.44
CA TRP A 145 10.97 32.64 14.95
C TRP A 145 11.93 32.55 16.13
N LYS A 146 11.92 31.43 16.85
CA LYS A 146 12.89 31.16 17.94
C LYS A 146 14.32 30.94 17.42
N PHE A 147 14.48 30.74 16.11
CA PHE A 147 15.78 30.50 15.45
C PHE A 147 16.15 31.61 14.47
N ALA A 148 15.49 32.78 14.53
CA ALA A 148 15.82 33.93 13.70
C ALA A 148 17.13 34.63 14.14
N ASP A 149 17.66 34.29 15.32
CA ASP A 149 18.92 34.84 15.83
C ASP A 149 20.13 34.28 15.08
N ARG A 150 21.11 35.16 14.82
CA ARG A 150 22.34 34.86 14.06
C ARG A 150 23.21 33.75 14.67
N HIS A 151 23.01 33.45 15.95
CA HIS A 151 23.76 32.45 16.70
C HIS A 151 22.90 31.25 17.13
N ALA A 152 21.63 31.22 16.75
CA ALA A 152 20.77 30.07 17.04
C ALA A 152 21.13 28.90 16.12
N ILE A 153 21.30 27.71 16.71
CA ILE A 153 21.46 26.46 15.97
C ILE A 153 20.08 25.79 15.94
N PRO A 154 19.37 25.81 14.79
CA PRO A 154 18.07 25.19 14.70
C PRO A 154 18.18 23.67 14.74
N GLU A 155 17.16 23.03 15.31
CA GLU A 155 16.95 21.60 15.15
C GLU A 155 16.66 21.28 13.68
N ALA A 156 17.09 20.10 13.22
CA ALA A 156 16.85 19.65 11.85
C ALA A 156 15.37 19.23 11.68
N VAL A 157 14.54 20.17 11.26
CA VAL A 157 13.11 19.98 10.99
C VAL A 157 12.76 20.24 9.52
N ASP A 158 11.70 19.59 9.04
CA ASP A 158 11.17 19.85 7.72
C ASP A 158 10.47 21.22 7.68
N LEU A 159 10.73 21.99 6.61
CA LEU A 159 10.05 23.26 6.38
C LEU A 159 8.66 23.01 5.76
N PRO A 160 7.57 23.55 6.34
CA PRO A 160 6.25 23.43 5.79
C PRO A 160 6.20 24.15 4.45
N ILE A 161 5.55 23.50 3.48
CA ILE A 161 5.46 24.00 2.11
C ILE A 161 4.82 25.39 2.02
N ASP A 162 3.94 25.76 2.96
CA ASP A 162 3.35 27.10 3.04
C ASP A 162 4.42 28.20 3.26
N LEU A 163 5.36 27.96 4.17
CA LEU A 163 6.46 28.89 4.44
C LEU A 163 7.37 29.02 3.21
N VAL A 164 7.75 27.88 2.62
CA VAL A 164 8.58 27.84 1.41
C VAL A 164 7.91 28.59 0.28
N ASN A 165 6.61 28.35 0.05
CA ASN A 165 5.85 29.02 -0.99
C ASN A 165 5.77 30.53 -0.76
N ARG A 166 5.55 30.98 0.48
CA ARG A 166 5.47 32.42 0.79
C ARG A 166 6.81 33.15 0.60
N VAL A 167 7.93 32.46 0.85
CA VAL A 167 9.28 33.01 0.67
C VAL A 167 9.69 33.02 -0.80
N LEU A 168 9.49 31.91 -1.52
CA LEU A 168 9.88 31.77 -2.92
C LEU A 168 8.92 32.51 -3.87
N TYR A 169 7.62 32.50 -3.55
CA TYR A 169 6.56 33.10 -4.35
C TYR A 169 5.85 34.20 -3.53
N PRO A 170 6.51 35.36 -3.33
CA PRO A 170 5.88 36.45 -2.60
C PRO A 170 4.61 36.91 -3.33
N PRO A 171 3.53 37.24 -2.59
CA PRO A 171 2.27 37.64 -3.19
C PRO A 171 2.49 38.84 -4.11
N ARG A 172 2.13 38.67 -5.39
CA ARG A 172 2.27 39.71 -6.42
C ARG A 172 1.44 40.92 -5.96
N GLN A 173 2.09 42.07 -5.76
CA GLN A 173 1.39 43.30 -5.41
C GLN A 173 0.40 43.62 -6.53
N ARG A 174 -0.88 43.37 -6.29
CA ARG A 174 -1.94 43.74 -7.20
C ARG A 174 -2.11 45.25 -7.05
N HIS A 175 -1.49 46.02 -7.95
CA HIS A 175 -1.73 47.47 -8.04
C HIS A 175 -3.23 47.68 -8.22
N ARG A 176 -3.90 48.05 -7.13
CA ARG A 176 -5.30 48.46 -7.15
C ARG A 176 -5.29 49.91 -7.60
N ASN A 177 -5.40 50.14 -8.90
CA ASN A 177 -5.64 51.47 -9.44
C ASN A 177 -6.93 51.99 -8.81
N ARG A 178 -6.79 53.04 -8.00
CA ARG A 178 -7.89 53.90 -7.54
C ARG A 178 -8.16 54.93 -8.62
#